data_AF-C5KYX1-F1
#
_entry.id   AF-C5KYX1-F1
#
_cell.length_a   1.000
_cell.length_b   1.000
_cell.length_c   1.000
_cell.angle_alpha   90.00
_cell.angle_beta   90.00
_cell.angle_gamma   90.00
#
_symmetry.space_group_name_H-M   'P 1'
#
loop_
_entity.id
_entity.type
_entity.pdbx_description
1 polymer ?
#
loop_
_entity_poly.entity_id
_entity_poly.type
_entity_poly.pdbx_seq_one_letter_code
_entity_poly.pdbx_strand_id
1 'polypeptide(L)'
;MVDIIGVTKGHGNTSVTTRWGVTRLARKTHRGLRKVACIGAWHPARVQFQVPRAGQMGYHHRVEINKKIYRIGKALREDPNNAAGSNDLTQKAITPMGGFPHYGEVNEDWVMLKGTVTGPKKRVITLRKSLLPQTSRNALEKIDLKFIDTSSKYGHGRFQTADEKRKYYGREAETTQA
;
A
#
# COMPACT_ATOMS: atom_id res chain seq x y z
N MET A 1 12.02 14.05 4.16
CA MET A 1 11.02 13.14 4.75
C MET A 1 9.69 13.88 4.86
N VAL A 2 8.57 13.16 4.76
CA VAL A 2 7.20 13.69 4.88
C VAL A 2 6.38 12.82 5.82
N ASP A 3 5.32 13.40 6.36
CA ASP A 3 4.30 12.67 7.13
C ASP A 3 3.06 12.48 6.25
N ILE A 4 2.47 11.30 6.34
CA ILE A 4 1.24 10.92 5.65
C ILE A 4 0.09 11.01 6.62
N ILE A 5 -0.92 11.80 6.28
CA ILE A 5 -2.15 11.92 7.07
C ILE A 5 -3.29 11.36 6.24
N GLY A 6 -4.02 10.40 6.80
CA GLY A 6 -5.13 9.75 6.10
C GLY A 6 -5.97 8.85 6.98
N VAL A 7 -6.88 8.13 6.34
CA VAL A 7 -7.79 7.17 6.99
C VAL A 7 -7.40 5.75 6.58
N THR A 8 -7.38 4.80 7.52
CA THR A 8 -7.02 3.40 7.24
C THR A 8 -8.11 2.64 6.49
N LYS A 9 -7.76 1.54 5.81
CA LYS A 9 -8.76 0.67 5.17
C LYS A 9 -9.76 0.18 6.23
N GLY A 10 -11.05 0.22 5.91
CA GLY A 10 -12.12 -0.25 6.80
C GLY A 10 -12.22 -1.77 6.77
N HIS A 11 -12.47 -2.38 7.93
CA HIS A 11 -12.70 -3.82 8.09
C HIS A 11 -14.01 -4.12 8.83
N GLY A 12 -14.82 -3.11 9.13
CA GLY A 12 -16.12 -3.24 9.80
C GLY A 12 -16.00 -3.66 11.27
N ASN A 13 -17.05 -4.30 11.79
CA ASN A 13 -17.06 -4.86 13.13
C ASN A 13 -16.30 -6.19 13.15
N THR A 14 -15.19 -6.26 13.88
CA THR A 14 -14.35 -7.46 13.93
C THR A 14 -14.24 -8.05 15.35
N SER A 15 -13.92 -9.34 15.40
CA SER A 15 -13.69 -10.06 16.66
C SER A 15 -12.48 -9.52 17.43
N VAL A 16 -12.44 -9.77 18.74
CA VAL A 16 -11.30 -9.44 19.60
C VAL A 16 -9.96 -9.96 19.06
N THR A 17 -9.95 -11.17 18.49
CA THR A 17 -8.75 -11.80 17.91
C THR A 17 -8.19 -10.98 16.77
N THR A 18 -9.02 -10.56 15.81
CA THR A 18 -8.55 -9.82 14.64
C THR A 18 -8.27 -8.35 14.97
N ARG A 19 -9.08 -7.74 15.85
CA ARG A 19 -8.95 -6.32 16.21
C ARG A 19 -7.74 -6.03 17.09
N TRP A 20 -7.49 -6.88 18.08
CA TRP A 20 -6.49 -6.68 19.13
C TRP A 20 -5.35 -7.69 19.11
N GLY A 21 -5.38 -8.68 18.21
CA GLY A 21 -4.32 -9.69 18.10
C GLY A 21 -4.26 -10.70 19.25
N VAL A 22 -5.35 -10.86 20.04
CA VAL A 22 -5.36 -11.81 21.17
C VAL A 22 -5.30 -13.26 20.70
N THR A 23 -4.57 -14.10 21.43
CA THR A 23 -4.46 -15.54 21.17
C THR A 23 -5.84 -16.21 21.23
N ARG A 24 -6.11 -17.11 20.27
CA ARG A 24 -7.34 -17.91 20.25
C ARG A 24 -7.31 -18.95 21.37
N LEU A 25 -8.47 -19.25 21.94
CA LEU A 25 -8.60 -20.32 22.93
C LEU A 25 -8.43 -21.70 22.29
N ALA A 26 -8.24 -22.72 23.11
CA ALA A 26 -8.09 -24.11 22.68
C ALA A 26 -9.29 -24.58 21.85
N ARG A 27 -9.04 -25.52 20.93
CA ARG A 27 -10.07 -26.06 20.00
C ARG A 27 -11.31 -26.60 20.72
N LYS A 28 -11.14 -27.19 21.90
CA LYS A 28 -12.21 -27.83 22.69
C LYS A 28 -12.99 -26.85 23.58
N THR A 29 -12.74 -25.54 23.50
CA THR A 29 -13.48 -24.56 24.31
C THR A 29 -14.95 -24.50 23.87
N HIS A 30 -15.84 -24.76 24.82
CA HIS A 30 -17.29 -24.66 24.59
C HIS A 30 -17.71 -23.20 24.34
N ARG A 31 -18.69 -23.00 23.45
CA ARG A 31 -19.20 -21.69 23.01
C ARG A 31 -18.13 -20.78 22.39
N GLY A 32 -17.28 -21.38 21.55
CA GLY A 32 -16.37 -20.65 20.66
C GLY A 32 -15.02 -20.27 21.27
N LEU A 33 -14.06 -20.11 20.38
CA LEU A 33 -12.63 -19.95 20.71
C LEU A 33 -12.05 -18.57 20.36
N ARG A 34 -12.76 -17.74 19.59
CA ARG A 34 -12.32 -16.39 19.15
C ARG A 34 -12.81 -15.31 20.10
N LYS A 35 -12.53 -15.48 21.39
CA LYS A 35 -12.98 -14.61 22.48
C LYS A 35 -11.88 -14.43 23.52
N VAL A 36 -12.01 -13.38 24.32
CA VAL A 36 -11.24 -13.22 25.56
C VAL A 36 -11.94 -14.05 26.64
N ALA A 37 -11.20 -14.88 27.37
CA ALA A 37 -11.79 -15.74 28.40
C ALA A 37 -12.16 -14.96 29.68
N CYS A 38 -11.17 -14.33 30.32
CA CYS A 38 -11.36 -13.50 31.51
C CYS A 38 -11.33 -12.01 31.11
N ILE A 39 -12.40 -11.27 31.40
CA ILE A 39 -12.55 -9.84 31.06
C ILE A 39 -12.21 -8.89 32.22
N GLY A 40 -11.85 -9.42 33.39
CA GLY A 40 -11.52 -8.65 34.59
C GLY A 40 -11.54 -9.51 35.85
N ALA A 41 -10.90 -9.03 36.90
CA ALA A 41 -11.04 -9.58 38.25
C ALA A 41 -12.42 -9.22 38.85
N TRP A 42 -12.74 -9.79 40.02
CA TRP A 42 -13.99 -9.47 40.71
C TRP A 42 -14.06 -7.98 41.09
N HIS A 43 -13.00 -7.45 41.71
CA HIS A 43 -12.90 -6.05 42.09
C HIS A 43 -11.82 -5.36 41.23
N PRO A 44 -12.11 -4.24 40.55
CA PRO A 44 -13.38 -3.49 40.56
C PRO A 44 -14.49 -4.23 39.78
N ALA A 45 -15.74 -4.12 40.27
CA ALA A 45 -16.92 -4.77 39.69
C ALA A 45 -17.41 -4.07 38.39
N ARG A 46 -16.48 -3.83 37.46
CA ARG A 46 -16.73 -3.23 36.14
C ARG A 46 -15.65 -3.66 35.16
N VAL A 47 -16.01 -3.73 33.87
CA VAL A 47 -15.03 -4.00 32.81
C VAL A 47 -14.20 -2.74 32.57
N GLN A 48 -12.88 -2.88 32.59
CA GLN A 48 -11.97 -1.76 32.34
C GLN A 48 -11.85 -1.47 30.83
N PHE A 49 -11.53 -0.22 30.47
CA PHE A 49 -11.46 0.19 29.05
C PHE A 49 -10.26 -0.41 28.30
N GLN A 50 -9.21 -0.79 29.03
CA GLN A 50 -8.02 -1.44 28.49
C GLN A 50 -8.31 -2.88 28.03
N VAL A 51 -9.41 -3.48 28.48
CA VAL A 51 -9.76 -4.87 28.15
C VAL A 51 -10.14 -4.96 26.67
N PRO A 52 -9.53 -5.86 25.89
CA PRO A 52 -9.79 -5.97 24.46
C PRO A 52 -11.22 -6.45 24.19
N ARG A 53 -11.99 -5.64 23.44
CA ARG A 53 -13.38 -5.95 23.03
C ARG A 53 -13.54 -5.90 21.51
N ALA A 54 -14.49 -6.70 21.00
CA ALA A 54 -14.90 -6.65 19.60
C ALA A 54 -15.46 -5.26 19.26
N GLY A 55 -15.45 -4.90 17.98
CA GLY A 55 -15.93 -3.61 17.53
C GLY A 55 -15.28 -3.18 16.22
N GLN A 56 -15.43 -1.89 15.91
CA GLN A 56 -14.88 -1.29 14.69
C GLN A 56 -13.37 -1.51 14.57
N MET A 57 -12.96 -2.03 13.41
CA MET A 57 -11.57 -2.13 13.00
C MET A 57 -11.37 -1.46 11.65
N GLY A 58 -10.34 -0.61 11.59
CA GLY A 58 -10.05 0.17 10.39
C GLY A 58 -10.98 1.37 10.23
N TYR A 59 -10.78 2.12 9.15
CA TYR A 59 -11.40 3.44 8.96
C TYR A 59 -11.08 4.42 10.09
N HIS A 60 -9.86 4.32 10.63
CA HIS A 60 -9.37 5.23 11.66
C HIS A 60 -8.45 6.27 11.05
N HIS A 61 -8.50 7.51 11.55
CA HIS A 61 -7.52 8.54 11.21
C HIS A 61 -6.14 8.17 11.75
N ARG A 62 -5.10 8.20 10.92
CA ARG A 62 -3.71 7.88 11.28
C ARG A 62 -2.74 8.82 10.60
N VAL A 63 -1.62 9.04 11.27
CA VAL A 63 -0.47 9.77 10.73
C VAL A 63 0.72 8.81 10.70
N GLU A 64 1.23 8.53 9.50
CA GLU A 64 2.48 7.79 9.34
C GLU A 64 3.63 8.78 9.13
N ILE A 65 4.49 8.90 10.13
CA ILE A 65 5.61 9.83 10.13
C ILE A 65 6.82 9.27 9.37
N ASN A 66 7.75 10.15 9.00
CA ASN A 66 9.07 9.77 8.47
C ASN A 66 9.03 8.92 7.19
N LYS A 67 8.10 9.21 6.28
CA LYS A 67 8.08 8.61 4.94
C LYS A 67 9.09 9.31 4.04
N LYS A 68 9.94 8.53 3.39
CA LYS A 68 10.92 9.04 2.43
C LYS A 68 10.26 9.14 1.05
N ILE A 69 10.40 10.28 0.39
CA ILE A 69 10.09 10.44 -1.03
C ILE A 69 11.27 9.89 -1.82
N TYR A 70 11.02 8.96 -2.72
CA TYR A 70 12.03 8.40 -3.62
C TYR A 70 12.11 9.17 -4.93
N ARG A 71 10.95 9.55 -5.50
CA ARG A 71 10.89 10.31 -6.74
C ARG A 71 9.61 11.14 -6.77
N ILE A 72 9.70 12.33 -7.36
CA ILE A 72 8.57 13.13 -7.81
C ILE A 72 8.62 13.04 -9.34
N GLY A 73 7.62 12.42 -9.93
CA GLY A 73 7.52 12.27 -11.38
C GLY A 73 6.53 13.26 -11.96
N LYS A 74 6.77 13.62 -13.21
CA LYS A 74 5.93 14.54 -13.97
C LYS A 74 4.78 13.83 -14.65
N ALA A 75 3.73 14.60 -14.94
CA ALA A 75 2.59 14.18 -15.72
C ALA A 75 3.02 13.52 -17.04
N LEU A 76 2.24 12.53 -17.49
CA LEU A 76 2.56 11.74 -18.68
C LEU A 76 2.69 12.60 -19.96
N ARG A 77 1.94 13.71 -20.01
CA ARG A 77 2.00 14.68 -21.11
C ARG A 77 3.32 15.46 -21.15
N GLU A 78 3.94 15.68 -20.00
CA GLU A 78 5.22 16.40 -19.88
C GLU A 78 6.41 15.44 -20.06
N ASP A 79 6.34 14.27 -19.44
CA ASP A 79 7.38 13.24 -19.50
C ASP A 79 6.78 11.85 -19.76
N PRO A 80 6.77 11.39 -21.02
CA PRO A 80 6.31 10.05 -21.39
C PRO A 80 7.12 8.91 -20.76
N ASN A 81 8.35 9.20 -20.31
CA ASN A 81 9.32 8.23 -19.79
C ASN A 81 9.60 8.42 -18.30
N ASN A 82 8.59 8.93 -17.58
CA ASN A 82 8.70 9.32 -16.18
C ASN A 82 9.06 8.17 -15.21
N ALA A 83 9.06 6.90 -15.64
CA ALA A 83 9.49 5.75 -14.83
C ALA A 83 10.84 5.16 -15.22
N ALA A 84 11.53 5.67 -16.23
CA ALA A 84 12.90 5.28 -16.53
C ALA A 84 13.84 5.72 -15.39
N GLY A 85 14.63 4.79 -14.85
CA GLY A 85 15.68 5.06 -13.87
C GLY A 85 16.98 5.53 -14.53
N SER A 86 17.99 5.87 -13.73
CA SER A 86 19.28 6.38 -14.24
C SER A 86 20.00 5.42 -15.18
N ASN A 87 19.88 4.11 -14.92
CA ASN A 87 20.54 3.05 -15.69
C ASN A 87 19.55 2.21 -16.52
N ASP A 88 18.31 2.67 -16.65
CA ASP A 88 17.25 1.95 -17.34
C ASP A 88 16.97 2.60 -18.70
N LEU A 89 17.39 1.92 -19.77
CA LEU A 89 17.19 2.39 -21.15
C LEU A 89 15.77 2.16 -21.66
N THR A 90 14.91 1.47 -20.88
CA THR A 90 13.53 1.22 -21.29
C THR A 90 12.69 2.50 -21.18
N GLN A 91 12.11 2.91 -22.32
CA GLN A 91 11.19 4.03 -22.39
C GLN A 91 9.82 3.59 -21.86
N LYS A 92 9.48 4.01 -20.65
CA LYS A 92 8.26 3.57 -19.95
C LYS A 92 7.73 4.62 -18.98
N ALA A 93 6.41 4.65 -18.88
CA ALA A 93 5.68 5.44 -17.91
C ALA A 93 5.41 4.67 -16.61
N ILE A 94 5.05 5.38 -15.54
CA ILE A 94 4.80 4.78 -14.22
C ILE A 94 3.60 3.84 -14.17
N THR A 95 2.64 3.99 -15.07
CA THR A 95 1.46 3.14 -15.16
C THR A 95 1.88 1.75 -15.64
N PRO A 96 1.66 0.69 -14.83
CA PRO A 96 2.05 -0.65 -15.23
C PRO A 96 1.20 -1.17 -16.40
N MET A 97 1.67 -2.20 -17.09
CA MET A 97 0.89 -2.86 -18.14
C MET A 97 -0.50 -3.29 -17.64
N GLY A 98 -1.55 -2.82 -18.31
CA GLY A 98 -2.95 -3.07 -17.91
C GLY A 98 -3.47 -2.17 -16.78
N GLY A 99 -2.70 -1.15 -16.38
CA GLY A 99 -3.08 -0.18 -15.36
C GLY A 99 -2.93 -0.68 -13.92
N PHE A 100 -3.03 0.25 -12.97
CA PHE A 100 -3.03 -0.11 -11.55
C PHE A 100 -4.35 -0.78 -11.17
N PRO A 101 -4.35 -1.99 -10.57
CA PRO A 101 -5.59 -2.71 -10.30
C PRO A 101 -6.53 -1.92 -9.40
N HIS A 102 -7.79 -1.78 -9.82
CA HIS A 102 -8.82 -0.97 -9.15
C HIS A 102 -8.53 0.54 -9.04
N TYR A 103 -7.54 1.06 -9.77
CA TYR A 103 -7.26 2.49 -9.90
C TYR A 103 -7.41 2.94 -11.35
N GLY A 104 -6.60 2.38 -12.25
CA GLY A 104 -6.48 2.81 -13.65
C GLY A 104 -5.09 3.38 -13.93
N GLU A 105 -5.04 4.43 -14.74
CA GLU A 105 -3.81 5.07 -15.20
C GLU A 105 -3.43 6.28 -14.33
N VAL A 106 -2.13 6.57 -14.24
CA VAL A 106 -1.60 7.77 -13.59
C VAL A 106 -1.09 8.71 -14.68
N ASN A 107 -1.87 9.75 -14.96
CA ASN A 107 -1.58 10.71 -16.05
C ASN A 107 -1.00 12.04 -15.55
N GLU A 108 -1.16 12.33 -14.25
CA GLU A 108 -0.73 13.57 -13.60
C GLU A 108 0.61 13.42 -12.87
N ASP A 109 1.11 14.53 -12.32
CA ASP A 109 2.25 14.54 -11.40
C ASP A 109 2.05 13.55 -10.24
N TRP A 110 3.10 12.82 -9.90
CA TRP A 110 3.03 11.74 -8.91
C TRP A 110 4.22 11.75 -7.95
N VAL A 111 4.02 11.14 -6.79
CA VAL A 111 5.05 11.00 -5.74
C VAL A 111 5.21 9.54 -5.37
N MET A 112 6.43 9.02 -5.45
CA MET A 112 6.77 7.68 -4.99
C MET A 112 7.32 7.75 -3.57
N LEU A 113 6.68 7.03 -2.66
CA LEU A 113 7.05 6.97 -1.24
C LEU A 113 7.62 5.61 -0.87
N LYS A 114 8.54 5.59 0.09
CA LYS A 114 9.05 4.36 0.68
C LYS A 114 7.96 3.61 1.45
N GLY A 115 7.70 2.37 1.03
CA GLY A 115 6.83 1.44 1.74
C GLY A 115 5.35 1.68 1.50
N THR A 116 4.53 1.34 2.49
CA THR A 116 3.06 1.48 2.42
C THR A 116 2.60 2.88 2.83
N VAL A 117 1.33 3.17 2.55
CA VAL A 117 0.64 4.40 2.91
C VAL A 117 -0.73 4.04 3.50
N THR A 118 -1.21 4.82 4.46
CA THR A 118 -2.50 4.61 5.10
C THR A 118 -3.65 4.75 4.10
N GLY A 119 -4.48 3.71 4.00
CA GLY A 119 -5.71 3.70 3.22
C GLY A 119 -5.71 2.74 2.03
N PRO A 120 -6.89 2.46 1.43
CA PRO A 120 -7.00 1.77 0.17
C PRO A 120 -6.64 2.69 -1.01
N LYS A 121 -6.50 2.08 -2.19
CA LYS A 121 -6.42 2.79 -3.47
C LYS A 121 -7.58 3.79 -3.62
N LYS A 122 -7.37 4.87 -4.39
CA LYS A 122 -8.33 5.98 -4.64
C LYS A 122 -8.64 6.87 -3.43
N ARG A 123 -8.04 6.63 -2.26
CA ARG A 123 -8.26 7.49 -1.09
C ARG A 123 -7.38 8.75 -1.16
N VAL A 124 -7.99 9.90 -0.91
CA VAL A 124 -7.26 11.15 -0.70
C VAL A 124 -6.35 11.06 0.52
N ILE A 125 -5.12 11.54 0.36
CA ILE A 125 -4.08 11.52 1.39
C ILE A 125 -3.47 12.91 1.46
N THR A 126 -3.26 13.41 2.68
CA THR A 126 -2.58 14.70 2.89
C THR A 126 -1.11 14.43 3.21
N LEU A 127 -0.23 15.06 2.42
CA LEU A 127 1.21 15.07 2.66
C LEU A 127 1.59 16.31 3.46
N ARG A 128 2.27 16.13 4.59
CA ARG A 128 2.79 17.23 5.42
C ARG A 128 4.31 17.14 5.47
N LYS A 129 5.00 18.28 5.51
CA LYS A 129 6.42 18.31 5.89
C LYS A 129 6.57 17.67 7.27
N SER A 130 7.64 16.89 7.46
CA SER A 130 7.83 16.22 8.75
C SER A 130 8.03 17.25 9.86
N LEU A 131 7.38 17.01 11.01
CA LEU A 131 7.55 17.85 12.19
C LEU A 131 8.82 17.51 12.98
N LEU A 132 9.39 16.32 12.75
CA LEU A 132 10.58 15.87 13.43
C LEU A 132 11.84 16.29 12.65
N PRO A 133 12.90 16.76 13.34
CA PRO A 133 14.16 17.07 12.69
C PRO A 133 14.77 15.81 12.08
N GLN A 134 15.20 15.91 10.82
CA GLN A 134 15.71 14.78 10.05
C GLN A 134 17.24 14.78 10.07
N THR A 135 17.83 14.19 11.11
CA THR A 135 19.29 14.20 11.32
C THR A 135 19.97 12.87 11.02
N SER A 136 19.23 11.77 10.96
CA SER A 136 19.81 10.44 10.73
C SER A 136 20.36 10.30 9.30
N ARG A 137 21.45 9.55 9.14
CA ARG A 137 22.03 9.22 7.81
C ARG A 137 20.98 8.60 6.88
N ASN A 138 20.14 7.72 7.42
CA ASN A 138 19.05 7.10 6.67
C ASN A 138 17.99 8.12 6.21
N ALA A 139 17.76 9.22 6.93
CA ALA A 139 16.82 10.26 6.49
C ALA A 139 17.43 11.19 5.43
N LEU A 140 18.74 11.46 5.52
CA LEU A 140 19.47 12.39 4.64
C LEU A 140 20.05 11.75 3.37
N GLU A 141 20.05 10.42 3.29
CA GLU A 141 20.50 9.69 2.11
C GLU A 141 19.72 10.14 0.85
N LYS A 142 20.48 10.57 -0.16
CA LYS A 142 20.01 10.87 -1.52
C LYS A 142 19.67 9.56 -2.22
N ILE A 143 18.47 9.47 -2.77
CA ILE A 143 17.99 8.26 -3.44
C ILE A 143 18.23 8.40 -4.94
N ASP A 144 18.94 7.42 -5.50
CA ASP A 144 19.05 7.21 -6.94
C ASP A 144 18.36 5.89 -7.30
N LEU A 145 17.33 5.98 -8.15
CA LEU A 145 16.55 4.81 -8.57
C LEU A 145 17.10 4.27 -9.88
N LYS A 146 17.61 3.05 -9.82
CA LYS A 146 18.15 2.35 -11.01
C LYS A 146 17.06 1.80 -11.92
N PHE A 147 15.94 1.34 -11.35
CA PHE A 147 14.88 0.63 -12.07
C PHE A 147 13.54 0.78 -11.34
N ILE A 148 12.46 0.89 -12.11
CA ILE A 148 11.07 0.89 -11.62
C ILE A 148 10.30 -0.21 -12.36
N ASP A 149 9.60 -1.06 -11.60
CA ASP A 149 8.83 -2.19 -12.16
C ASP A 149 7.45 -1.76 -12.67
N THR A 150 7.29 -1.74 -13.99
CA THR A 150 6.05 -1.40 -14.72
C THR A 150 5.35 -2.63 -15.29
N SER A 151 5.75 -3.83 -14.86
CA SER A 151 5.04 -5.06 -15.24
C SER A 151 3.61 -5.10 -14.73
N SER A 152 2.77 -5.92 -15.36
CA SER A 152 1.36 -6.08 -14.94
C SER A 152 1.25 -6.48 -13.46
N LYS A 153 0.31 -5.83 -12.76
CA LYS A 153 -0.06 -6.16 -11.38
C LYS A 153 -1.37 -6.97 -11.29
N TYR A 154 -1.96 -7.30 -12.44
CA TYR A 154 -2.98 -8.33 -12.57
C TYR A 154 -2.30 -9.68 -12.84
N GLY A 155 -2.32 -10.58 -11.86
CA GLY A 155 -1.60 -11.86 -11.94
C GLY A 155 -0.09 -11.69 -11.77
N HIS A 156 0.69 -12.44 -12.54
CA HIS A 156 2.16 -12.42 -12.51
C HIS A 156 2.72 -11.63 -13.70
N GLY A 157 3.22 -10.42 -13.44
CA GLY A 157 3.87 -9.59 -14.46
C GLY A 157 5.20 -10.19 -14.92
N ARG A 158 5.37 -10.36 -16.24
CA ARG A 158 6.59 -10.91 -16.86
C ARG A 158 7.39 -9.90 -17.70
N PHE A 159 6.69 -8.94 -18.30
CA PHE A 159 7.25 -7.95 -19.22
C PHE A 159 7.05 -6.56 -18.65
N GLN A 160 7.99 -5.64 -18.90
CA GLN A 160 7.93 -4.26 -18.44
C GLN A 160 7.15 -3.37 -19.41
N THR A 161 7.21 -3.68 -20.70
CA THR A 161 6.51 -2.94 -21.76
C THR A 161 5.71 -3.87 -22.66
N ALA A 162 4.70 -3.31 -23.34
CA ALA A 162 3.94 -4.04 -24.35
C ALA A 162 4.82 -4.48 -25.53
N ASP A 163 5.82 -3.68 -25.88
CA ASP A 163 6.75 -4.01 -26.96
C ASP A 163 7.67 -5.18 -26.62
N GLU A 164 8.13 -5.27 -25.37
CA GLU A 164 8.89 -6.42 -24.88
C GLU A 164 8.04 -7.70 -24.98
N LYS A 165 6.78 -7.64 -24.56
CA LYS A 165 5.83 -8.74 -24.68
C LYS A 165 5.61 -9.15 -26.14
N ARG A 166 5.40 -8.18 -27.04
CA ARG A 166 5.17 -8.43 -28.47
C ARG A 166 6.40 -9.08 -29.13
N LYS A 167 7.60 -8.59 -28.81
CA LYS A 167 8.87 -9.16 -29.30
C LYS A 167 9.07 -10.60 -28.81
N TYR A 168 8.71 -10.89 -27.57
CA TYR A 168 8.84 -12.23 -26.99
C TYR A 168 7.91 -13.25 -27.65
N TYR A 169 6.62 -12.91 -27.81
CA TYR A 169 5.63 -13.84 -28.38
C TYR A 169 5.65 -13.90 -29.92
N GLY A 170 6.23 -12.91 -30.61
CA GLY A 170 6.36 -12.92 -32.07
C GLY A 170 5.05 -12.63 -32.82
N ARG A 171 4.84 -13.30 -33.97
CA ARG A 171 3.61 -13.14 -34.77
C ARG A 171 2.43 -13.79 -34.04
N GLU A 172 1.48 -12.97 -33.63
CA GLU A 172 0.17 -13.44 -33.18
C GLU A 172 -0.55 -14.08 -34.38
N ALA A 173 -1.25 -15.20 -34.17
CA ALA A 173 -2.15 -15.73 -35.20
C ALA A 173 -3.22 -14.66 -35.47
N GLU A 174 -3.44 -14.28 -36.73
CA GLU A 174 -4.55 -13.40 -37.10
C GLU A 174 -5.82 -14.00 -36.53
N THR A 175 -6.41 -13.30 -35.56
CA THR A 175 -7.74 -13.66 -35.09
C THR A 175 -8.68 -13.26 -36.21
N THR A 176 -9.10 -14.25 -37.01
CA THR A 176 -10.20 -14.09 -37.97
C THR A 176 -11.38 -13.57 -37.15
N GLN A 177 -11.67 -12.29 -37.28
CA GLN A 177 -12.84 -11.68 -36.67
C GLN A 177 -14.06 -12.38 -37.30
N ALA A 178 -14.84 -13.08 -36.48
CA ALA A 178 -16.12 -13.64 -36.84
C ALA A 178 -17.22 -12.58 -36.72
#